data_AF-A0A969HNE4-F1
#
_entry.id   AF-A0A969HNE4-F1
#
_cell.length_a   1.000
_cell.length_b   1.000
_cell.length_c   1.000
_cell.angle_alpha   90.00
_cell.angle_beta   90.00
_cell.angle_gamma   90.00
#
_symmetry.space_group_name_H-M   'P 1'
#
loop_
_entity.id
_entity.type
_entity.pdbx_description
1 polymer ?
#
loop_
_entity_poly.entity_id
_entity_poly.type
_entity_poly.pdbx_seq_one_letter_code
_entity_poly.pdbx_strand_id
1 'polypeptide(L)' 'MIDQARQSSTNKWELAENVAKILSTKNIENLIGFDYQLRRLLQNSYRQELWCVAHVACGGCSIENFEYFRAWMIGQGKEV' A
#
# COMPACT_ATOMS: atom_id res chain seq x y z
N MET A 1 7.18 -3.16 10.05
CA MET A 1 6.47 -4.28 9.38
C MET A 1 6.60 -4.17 7.87
N ILE A 2 6.12 -3.07 7.27
CA ILE A 2 6.32 -2.81 5.84
C ILE A 2 7.81 -2.76 5.47
N ASP A 3 8.66 -2.08 6.26
CA ASP A 3 10.10 -2.00 5.94
C ASP A 3 10.81 -3.36 6.04
N GLN A 4 10.39 -4.22 6.97
CA GLN A 4 10.88 -5.59 7.09
C GLN A 4 10.47 -6.44 5.88
N ALA A 5 9.21 -6.33 5.43
CA ALA A 5 8.77 -6.98 4.21
C ALA A 5 9.52 -6.45 2.98
N ARG A 6 9.87 -5.16 2.97
CA ARG A 6 10.61 -4.52 1.87
C ARG A 6 12.03 -5.05 1.74
N GLN A 7 12.74 -5.25 2.85
CA GLN A 7 14.09 -5.82 2.85
C GLN A 7 14.17 -7.27 2.35
N SER A 8 13.08 -8.03 2.49
CA SER A 8 12.99 -9.42 2.03
C SER A 8 12.34 -9.58 0.66
N SER A 9 12.05 -8.48 -0.04
CA SER A 9 11.34 -8.50 -1.33
C SER A 9 12.24 -8.00 -2.46
N THR A 10 12.26 -8.74 -3.56
CA THR A 10 12.98 -8.39 -4.79
C THR A 10 12.09 -7.68 -5.80
N ASN A 11 10.76 -7.79 -5.65
CA ASN A 11 9.79 -7.11 -6.49
C ASN A 11 8.49 -6.75 -5.73
N LYS A 12 7.60 -6.00 -6.40
CA LYS A 12 6.35 -5.50 -5.83
C LYS A 12 5.33 -6.58 -5.46
N TRP A 13 5.36 -7.74 -6.12
CA TRP A 13 4.45 -8.84 -5.84
C TRP A 13 4.87 -9.59 -4.57
N GLU A 14 6.18 -9.79 -4.42
CA GLU A 14 6.77 -10.37 -3.21
C GLU A 14 6.53 -9.49 -1.98
N LEU A 15 6.48 -8.16 -2.13
CA LEU A 15 6.20 -7.26 -1.01
C LEU A 15 4.83 -7.54 -0.37
N ALA A 16 3.78 -7.67 -1.17
CA ALA A 16 2.44 -7.94 -0.67
C ALA A 16 2.37 -9.31 0.03
N GLU A 17 2.98 -10.33 -0.57
CA GLU A 17 3.03 -11.67 0.00
C GLU A 17 3.83 -11.70 1.31
N ASN A 18 4.97 -11.01 1.37
CA ASN A 18 5.80 -10.93 2.57
C ASN A 18 5.11 -10.15 3.69
N VAL A 19 4.37 -9.07 3.37
CA VAL A 19 3.52 -8.39 4.36
C VAL A 19 2.48 -9.35 4.93
N ALA A 20 1.79 -10.12 4.08
CA ALA A 20 0.79 -11.10 4.51
C ALA A 20 1.41 -12.21 5.40
N LYS A 21 2.59 -12.73 5.03
CA LYS A 21 3.34 -13.70 5.84
C LYS A 21 3.77 -13.13 7.19
N ILE A 22 4.20 -11.86 7.24
CA ILE A 22 4.54 -11.23 8.52
C ILE A 22 3.28 -11.07 9.37
N LEU A 23 2.17 -10.59 8.79
CA LEU A 23 0.91 -10.38 9.52
C LEU A 23 0.33 -11.67 10.09
N SER A 24 0.46 -12.81 9.39
CA SER A 24 -0.04 -14.10 9.88
C SER A 24 0.68 -14.60 11.14
N THR A 25 1.88 -14.07 11.44
CA THR A 25 2.65 -14.40 12.65
C THR A 25 2.40 -13.46 13.83
N LYS A 26 1.50 -12.47 13.68
CA LYS A 26 1.27 -11.42 14.67
C LYS A 26 0.01 -11.68 15.48
N ASN A 27 -0.05 -11.08 16.67
CA ASN A 27 -1.25 -11.10 17.49
C ASN A 27 -2.37 -10.22 16.88
N ILE A 28 -3.59 -10.41 17.38
CA ILE A 28 -4.78 -9.73 16.86
C ILE A 28 -4.70 -8.20 17.00
N GLU A 29 -4.09 -7.69 18.07
CA GLU A 29 -3.93 -6.25 18.28
C GLU A 29 -3.08 -5.59 17.19
N ASN A 30 -1.95 -6.22 16.83
CA ASN A 30 -1.11 -5.75 15.73
C ASN A 30 -1.83 -5.82 14.38
N LEU A 31 -2.65 -6.85 14.16
CA LEU A 31 -3.43 -6.98 12.93
C LEU A 31 -4.47 -5.86 12.80
N ILE A 32 -5.20 -5.57 13.89
CA ILE A 32 -6.17 -4.47 13.95
C ILE A 32 -5.46 -3.13 13.74
N GLY A 33 -4.31 -2.91 14.41
CA GLY A 33 -3.53 -1.70 14.25
C GLY A 33 -3.06 -1.48 12.80
N PHE A 34 -2.64 -2.56 12.13
CA PHE A 34 -2.27 -2.52 10.72
C PHE A 34 -3.46 -2.17 9.83
N ASP A 35 -4.59 -2.88 9.96
CA ASP A 35 -5.80 -2.64 9.18
C ASP A 35 -6.31 -1.21 9.35
N TYR A 36 -6.35 -0.71 10.59
CA TYR A 36 -6.73 0.67 10.90
C TYR A 36 -5.86 1.69 10.16
N GLN A 37 -4.53 1.54 10.22
CA GLN A 37 -3.63 2.48 9.54
C GLN A 37 -3.76 2.40 8.02
N LEU A 38 -3.85 1.19 7.46
CA LEU A 38 -4.01 1.00 6.03
C LEU A 38 -5.31 1.64 5.52
N ARG A 39 -6.44 1.38 6.19
CA ARG A 39 -7.73 1.98 5.84
C ARG A 39 -7.72 3.49 5.94
N ARG A 40 -7.10 4.04 6.99
CA ARG A 40 -6.97 5.50 7.16
C ARG A 40 -6.17 6.13 6.02
N LEU A 41 -5.08 5.49 5.59
CA LEU A 41 -4.27 5.97 4.46
C LEU A 41 -5.02 5.84 3.13
N LEU A 42 -5.73 4.73 2.92
CA LEU A 42 -6.60 4.56 1.74
C LEU A 42 -7.71 5.62 1.72
N GLN A 43 -8.36 5.91 2.84
CA GLN A 43 -9.37 6.96 2.88
C GLN A 43 -8.77 8.34 2.55
N ASN A 44 -7.66 8.69 3.19
CA ASN A 44 -7.00 9.99 3.00
C ASN A 44 -6.42 10.18 1.59
N SER A 45 -6.06 9.09 0.90
CA SER A 45 -5.51 9.14 -0.46
C SER A 45 -6.59 9.17 -1.55
N TYR A 46 -7.88 9.07 -1.21
CA TYR A 46 -8.97 9.21 -2.19
C TYR A 46 -9.17 10.69 -2.55
N ARG A 47 -8.27 11.21 -3.38
CA ARG A 47 -8.16 12.63 -3.71
C ARG A 47 -8.04 12.86 -5.20
N GLN A 48 -8.71 13.89 -5.71
CA GLN A 48 -8.72 14.21 -7.14
C GLN A 48 -7.31 14.52 -7.68
N GLU A 49 -6.45 15.14 -6.86
CA GLU A 49 -5.08 15.44 -7.27
C GLU A 49 -4.26 14.16 -7.48
N LEU A 50 -4.45 13.16 -6.61
CA LEU A 50 -3.80 11.86 -6.78
C LEU A 50 -4.39 11.09 -7.96
N TRP A 51 -5.67 11.28 -8.28
CA TRP A 51 -6.28 10.73 -9.48
C TRP A 51 -5.62 11.29 -10.75
N CYS A 52 -5.39 12.60 -10.80
CA CYS A 52 -4.68 13.24 -11.90
C CYS A 52 -3.24 12.69 -12.04
N VAL A 53 -2.53 12.54 -10.92
CA VAL A 53 -1.18 11.94 -10.92
C VAL A 53 -1.20 10.52 -11.49
N ALA A 54 -2.13 9.68 -11.03
CA ALA A 54 -2.27 8.32 -11.53
C ALA A 54 -2.61 8.29 -13.03
N HIS A 55 -3.46 9.19 -13.50
CA HIS A 55 -3.83 9.31 -14.90
C HIS A 55 -2.64 9.68 -15.79
N VAL A 56 -1.80 10.61 -15.37
CA VAL A 56 -0.58 10.97 -16.11
C VAL A 56 0.45 9.84 -16.06
N ALA A 57 0.72 9.30 -14.88
CA ALA A 57 1.75 8.27 -14.67
C ALA A 57 1.43 6.95 -15.38
N CYS A 58 0.16 6.59 -15.49
CA CYS A 58 -0.28 5.33 -16.10
C CYS A 58 -0.76 5.47 -17.56
N GLY A 59 -0.74 6.68 -18.15
CA GLY A 59 -1.25 6.91 -19.51
C GLY A 59 -2.77 6.75 -19.62
N GLY A 60 -3.48 7.08 -18.55
CA GLY A 60 -4.91 6.83 -18.35
C GLY A 60 -5.17 6.22 -16.96
N CYS A 61 -6.36 6.43 -16.40
CA CYS A 61 -6.72 5.85 -15.11
C CYS A 61 -8.20 5.47 -15.05
N SER A 62 -8.47 4.18 -14.87
CA SER A 62 -9.77 3.67 -14.40
C SER A 62 -9.82 3.72 -12.87
N ILE A 63 -11.01 3.51 -12.29
CA ILE A 63 -11.17 3.41 -10.83
C ILE A 63 -10.29 2.29 -10.27
N GLU A 64 -10.27 1.14 -10.93
CA GLU A 64 -9.45 0.00 -10.51
C GLU A 64 -7.95 0.34 -10.57
N ASN A 65 -7.49 1.00 -11.63
CA ASN A 65 -6.10 1.44 -11.74
C ASN A 65 -5.75 2.43 -10.61
N PHE A 66 -6.67 3.30 -10.23
CA PHE A 66 -6.47 4.22 -9.13
C PHE A 66 -6.36 3.51 -7.78
N GLU A 67 -7.19 2.51 -7.52
CA GLU A 67 -7.09 1.68 -6.31
C GLU A 67 -5.70 1.03 -6.19
N TYR A 68 -5.19 0.41 -7.26
CA TYR A 68 -3.85 -0.19 -7.26
C TYR A 68 -2.74 0.85 -7.11
N PHE A 69 -2.85 2.00 -7.79
CA PHE A 69 -1.89 3.09 -7.67
C PHE A 69 -1.77 3.57 -6.22
N ARG A 70 -2.89 3.77 -5.53
CA ARG A 70 -2.91 4.22 -4.14
C ARG A 70 -2.32 3.18 -3.20
N ALA A 71 -2.69 1.90 -3.37
CA ALA A 71 -2.12 0.81 -2.58
C ALA A 71 -0.60 0.71 -2.75
N TRP A 72 -0.11 0.82 -4.00
CA TRP A 72 1.31 0.84 -4.30
C TRP A 72 2.03 2.04 -3.65
N MET A 73 1.46 3.24 -3.78
CA MET A 73 2.02 4.48 -3.21
C MET A 73 2.14 4.39 -1.69
N ILE A 74 1.11 3.87 -1.01
CA ILE A 74 1.14 3.63 0.44
C ILE A 74 2.24 2.62 0.80
N GLY A 75 2.38 1.55 0.00
CA GLY A 75 3.43 0.54 0.17
C GLY A 75 4.86 1.07 0.02
N GLN A 76 5.07 2.18 -0.70
CA GLN A 76 6.38 2.84 -0.78
C GLN A 76 6.81 3.47 0.55
N GLY A 77 5.86 3.78 1.44
CA GLY A 77 6.14 4.49 2.69
C GLY A 77 6.63 5.91 2.44
N LYS A 78 7.33 6.49 3.42
CA LYS A 78 8.01 7.78 3.30
C LYS A 78 9.51 7.54 3.30
N GLU A 79 10.26 8.30 2.50
CA GLU A 79 11.69 8.44 2.73
C GLU A 79 11.91 9.09 4.11
N VAL A 80 12.94 8.62 4.81
CA VAL A 80 13.37 9.10 6.13
C VAL A 80 14.73 9.76 5.97
#